data_AF-A0ABD1QWG2-F1
#
_entry.id   AF-A0ABD1QWG2-F1
#
_cell.length_a   1.000
_cell.length_b   1.000
_cell.length_c   1.000
_cell.angle_alpha   90.00
_cell.angle_beta   90.00
_cell.angle_gamma   90.00
#
_symmetry.space_group_name_H-M   'P 1'
#
loop_
_entity.id
_entity.type
_entity.pdbx_description
1 polymer ?
#
loop_
_entity_poly.entity_id
_entity_poly.type
_entity_poly.pdbx_seq_one_letter_code
_entity_poly.pdbx_strand_id
1 'polypeptide(L)'
;MKRKTAIGLMQVIQEKEETLQDYLARFSRATLEIKYLQMSTVVTAIMNMTRNQSFKMSLSKNPPDSMQELLRNGDKYVDTEEAEKVTKSLREGRELETNKRKSHDNQHAKDDK
;
A
#
# COMPACT_ATOMS: atom_id res chain seq x y z
N MET A 1 -18.59 -26.47 2.68
CA MET A 1 -17.36 -25.75 2.28
C MET A 1 -17.75 -24.60 1.36
N LYS A 2 -17.48 -23.33 1.74
CA LYS A 2 -17.62 -22.22 0.79
C LYS A 2 -16.47 -22.33 -0.21
N ARG A 3 -16.75 -22.49 -1.51
CA ARG A 3 -15.70 -22.42 -2.55
C ARG A 3 -15.17 -20.99 -2.56
N LYS A 4 -13.87 -20.81 -2.36
CA LYS A 4 -13.21 -19.54 -2.70
C LYS A 4 -13.10 -19.47 -4.23
N THR A 5 -13.45 -18.31 -4.78
CA THR A 5 -13.47 -18.03 -6.21
C THR A 5 -12.53 -16.88 -6.51
N ALA A 6 -12.23 -16.64 -7.79
CA ALA A 6 -11.48 -15.46 -8.22
C ALA A 6 -12.11 -14.14 -7.72
N ILE A 7 -13.43 -14.10 -7.56
CA ILE A 7 -14.14 -12.95 -6.96
C ILE A 7 -13.72 -12.74 -5.50
N GLY A 8 -13.54 -13.81 -4.74
CA GLY A 8 -13.05 -13.73 -3.36
C GLY A 8 -11.62 -13.19 -3.27
N LEU A 9 -10.80 -13.38 -4.31
CA LEU A 9 -9.46 -12.80 -4.38
C LEU A 9 -9.50 -11.27 -4.53
N MET A 10 -10.48 -10.75 -5.28
CA MET A 10 -10.72 -9.32 -5.42
C MET A 10 -11.23 -8.65 -4.13
N GLN A 11 -11.57 -9.42 -3.10
CA GLN A 11 -11.94 -8.88 -1.79
C GLN A 11 -10.74 -8.74 -0.85
N VAL A 12 -9.56 -9.27 -1.23
CA VAL A 12 -8.33 -9.09 -0.47
C VAL A 12 -7.75 -7.74 -0.82
N ILE A 13 -8.10 -6.72 -0.02
CA ILE A 13 -7.63 -5.34 -0.16
C ILE A 13 -6.50 -5.09 0.83
N GLN A 14 -5.46 -4.36 0.42
CA GLN A 14 -4.45 -3.87 1.33
C GLN A 14 -5.04 -2.81 2.26
N GLU A 15 -5.04 -3.09 3.56
CA GLU A 15 -5.58 -2.17 4.55
C GLU A 15 -4.67 -0.95 4.76
N LYS A 16 -5.18 0.12 5.38
CA LYS A 16 -4.42 1.38 5.53
C LYS A 16 -3.15 1.21 6.39
N GLU A 17 -3.21 0.37 7.40
CA GLU A 17 -2.14 0.14 8.36
C GLU A 17 -1.32 -1.13 8.04
N GLU A 18 -1.74 -1.86 7.02
CA GLU A 18 -1.12 -3.11 6.62
C GLU A 18 0.04 -2.86 5.66
N THR A 19 1.17 -3.49 5.97
CA THR A 19 2.36 -3.46 5.12
C THR A 19 2.12 -4.21 3.81
N LEU A 20 2.85 -3.87 2.75
CA LEU A 20 2.81 -4.63 1.51
C LEU A 20 3.13 -6.11 1.73
N GLN A 21 4.04 -6.43 2.66
CA GLN A 21 4.44 -7.80 2.98
C GLN A 21 3.27 -8.60 3.58
N ASP A 22 2.59 -8.06 4.58
CA ASP A 22 1.46 -8.71 5.23
C ASP A 22 0.30 -8.92 4.25
N TYR A 23 0.04 -7.91 3.42
CA TYR A 23 -0.94 -8.00 2.35
C TYR A 23 -0.62 -9.14 1.37
N LEU A 24 0.62 -9.22 0.89
CA LEU A 24 1.05 -10.27 -0.05
C LEU A 24 0.98 -11.66 0.59
N ALA A 25 1.27 -11.79 1.89
CA ALA A 25 1.13 -13.04 2.61
C ALA A 25 -0.35 -13.48 2.70
N ARG A 26 -1.28 -12.57 3.05
CA ARG A 26 -2.72 -12.86 3.04
C ARG A 26 -3.23 -13.21 1.65
N PHE A 27 -2.80 -12.44 0.65
CA PHE A 27 -3.18 -12.65 -0.74
C PHE A 27 -2.71 -14.02 -1.23
N SER A 28 -1.44 -14.37 -0.99
CA SER A 28 -0.88 -15.68 -1.32
C SER A 28 -1.68 -16.82 -0.67
N ARG A 29 -2.01 -16.70 0.62
CA ARG A 29 -2.85 -17.69 1.30
C ARG A 29 -4.22 -17.84 0.65
N ALA A 30 -4.85 -16.74 0.22
CA ALA A 30 -6.12 -16.78 -0.49
C ALA A 30 -6.02 -17.49 -1.85
N THR A 31 -4.89 -17.35 -2.56
CA THR A 31 -4.67 -18.04 -3.85
C THR A 31 -4.54 -19.56 -3.71
N LEU A 32 -3.98 -20.07 -2.60
CA LEU A 32 -3.83 -21.51 -2.36
C LEU A 32 -5.16 -22.26 -2.27
N GLU A 33 -6.24 -21.54 -1.94
CA GLU A 33 -7.58 -22.10 -1.81
C GLU A 33 -8.35 -22.10 -3.14
N ILE A 34 -7.77 -21.57 -4.22
CA ILE A 34 -8.40 -21.44 -5.55
C ILE A 34 -7.66 -22.33 -6.55
N LYS A 35 -8.32 -23.36 -7.07
CA LYS A 35 -7.75 -24.23 -8.10
C LYS A 35 -7.72 -23.51 -9.46
N TYR A 36 -6.68 -23.79 -10.25
CA TYR A 36 -6.51 -23.32 -11.64
C TYR A 36 -6.53 -21.79 -11.81
N LEU A 37 -5.99 -21.07 -10.83
CA LEU A 37 -5.88 -19.62 -10.90
C LEU A 37 -4.83 -19.20 -11.92
N GLN A 38 -5.23 -18.37 -12.88
CA GLN A 38 -4.33 -17.83 -13.90
C GLN A 38 -3.48 -16.70 -13.31
N MET A 39 -2.19 -16.65 -13.68
CA MET A 39 -1.26 -15.63 -13.18
C MET A 39 -1.71 -14.21 -13.58
N SER A 40 -2.31 -14.05 -14.76
CA SER A 40 -2.93 -12.78 -15.18
C SER A 40 -4.03 -12.29 -14.23
N THR A 41 -4.80 -13.21 -13.64
CA THR A 41 -5.84 -12.89 -12.65
C THR A 41 -5.22 -12.46 -11.32
N VAL A 42 -4.15 -13.12 -10.88
CA VAL A 42 -3.36 -12.75 -9.70
C VAL A 42 -2.82 -11.32 -9.85
N VAL A 43 -2.13 -11.05 -10.95
CA VAL A 43 -1.51 -9.75 -11.23
C VAL A 43 -2.57 -8.65 -11.30
N THR A 44 -3.67 -8.90 -12.02
CA THR A 44 -4.79 -7.93 -12.13
C THR A 44 -5.40 -7.63 -10.76
N ALA A 45 -5.65 -8.66 -9.94
CA ALA A 45 -6.17 -8.46 -8.60
C ALA A 45 -5.20 -7.64 -7.74
N ILE A 46 -3.90 -7.98 -7.72
CA ILE A 46 -2.92 -7.22 -6.95
C ILE A 46 -2.85 -5.76 -7.41
N MET A 47 -2.79 -5.49 -8.71
CA MET A 47 -2.74 -4.13 -9.24
C MET A 47 -3.94 -3.27 -8.82
N ASN A 48 -5.12 -3.88 -8.72
CA ASN A 48 -6.34 -3.18 -8.29
C ASN A 48 -6.41 -3.02 -6.76
N MET A 49 -5.99 -4.04 -6.00
CA MET A 49 -6.26 -4.10 -4.56
C MET A 49 -5.10 -3.66 -3.65
N THR A 50 -3.87 -3.51 -4.17
CA THR A 50 -2.74 -2.93 -3.42
C THR A 50 -2.79 -1.39 -3.41
N ARG A 51 -2.18 -0.78 -2.40
CA ARG A 51 -1.99 0.67 -2.28
C ARG A 51 -0.61 1.13 -2.76
N ASN A 52 0.33 0.20 -2.92
CA ASN A 52 1.71 0.51 -3.29
C ASN A 52 1.83 0.83 -4.79
N GLN A 53 1.93 2.12 -5.13
CA GLN A 53 1.94 2.56 -6.53
C GLN A 53 3.21 2.12 -7.27
N SER A 54 4.37 2.14 -6.60
CA SER A 54 5.65 1.71 -7.16
C SER A 54 5.63 0.24 -7.54
N PHE A 55 5.02 -0.60 -6.71
CA PHE A 55 4.82 -2.01 -7.00
C PHE A 55 3.87 -2.23 -8.18
N LYS A 56 2.74 -1.50 -8.27
CA LYS A 56 1.83 -1.56 -9.44
C LYS A 56 2.56 -1.26 -10.76
N MET A 57 3.37 -0.20 -10.76
CA MET A 57 4.16 0.18 -11.93
C MET A 57 5.16 -0.90 -12.33
N SER A 58 5.77 -1.57 -11.34
CA SER A 58 6.69 -2.69 -11.57
C SER A 58 5.99 -3.86 -12.24
N LEU A 59 4.83 -4.28 -11.71
CA LEU A 59 4.02 -5.36 -12.26
C LEU A 59 3.54 -5.07 -13.70
N SER A 60 3.23 -3.81 -14.01
CA SER A 60 2.83 -3.43 -15.37
C SER A 60 3.99 -3.49 -16.37
N LYS A 61 5.22 -3.21 -15.93
CA LYS A 61 6.40 -3.22 -16.81
C LYS A 61 6.96 -4.62 -16.99
N ASN A 62 7.05 -5.37 -15.90
CA ASN A 62 7.60 -6.71 -15.84
C ASN A 62 6.62 -7.60 -15.07
N PRO A 63 5.55 -8.10 -15.74
CA PRO A 63 4.59 -8.99 -15.10
C PRO A 63 5.28 -10.30 -14.70
N PRO A 64 5.08 -10.79 -13.47
CA PRO A 64 5.70 -12.02 -13.01
C PRO A 64 4.99 -13.25 -13.61
N ASP A 65 5.78 -14.28 -13.90
CA ASP A 65 5.27 -15.55 -14.47
C ASP A 65 4.83 -16.54 -13.38
N SER A 66 5.20 -16.28 -12.13
CA SER A 66 4.89 -17.17 -11.00
C SER A 66 4.62 -16.41 -9.69
N MET A 67 3.92 -17.06 -8.76
CA MET A 67 3.70 -16.53 -7.41
C MET A 67 5.03 -16.26 -6.67
N GLN A 68 6.04 -17.11 -6.87
CA GLN A 68 7.35 -16.95 -6.24
C GLN A 68 8.05 -15.67 -6.72
N GLU A 69 8.03 -15.41 -8.02
CA GLU A 69 8.59 -14.20 -8.59
C GLU A 69 7.84 -12.95 -8.13
N LEU A 70 6.51 -13.03 -8.08
CA LEU A 70 5.66 -11.96 -7.58
C LEU A 70 6.01 -11.57 -6.13
N LEU A 71 6.14 -12.56 -5.24
CA LEU A 71 6.49 -12.32 -3.84
C LEU A 71 7.90 -11.72 -3.71
N ARG A 72 8.89 -12.28 -4.42
CA ARG A 72 10.26 -11.75 -4.44
C ARG A 72 10.32 -10.31 -4.96
N ASN A 73 9.51 -9.96 -5.95
CA ASN A 73 9.44 -8.60 -6.44
C ASN A 73 8.79 -7.70 -5.39
N GLY A 74 7.73 -8.17 -4.73
CA GLY A 74 7.07 -7.47 -3.62
C GLY A 74 8.01 -7.09 -2.49
N ASP A 75 8.88 -8.00 -2.05
CA ASP A 75 9.84 -7.76 -0.96
C ASP A 75 10.71 -6.52 -1.20
N LYS A 76 11.13 -6.28 -2.45
CA LYS A 76 11.93 -5.10 -2.82
C LYS A 76 11.20 -3.77 -2.64
N TYR A 77 9.87 -3.79 -2.62
CA TYR A 77 9.04 -2.60 -2.47
C TYR A 77 8.55 -2.38 -1.04
N VAL A 78 8.74 -3.36 -0.15
CA VAL A 78 8.45 -3.21 1.29
C VAL A 78 9.36 -2.12 1.88
N ASP A 79 10.66 -2.20 1.61
CA ASP A 79 11.64 -1.21 2.08
C ASP A 79 11.32 0.21 1.56
N THR A 80 10.87 0.31 0.30
CA THR A 80 10.49 1.60 -0.29
C THR A 80 9.20 2.16 0.32
N GLU A 81 8.24 1.30 0.67
CA GLU A 81 6.98 1.71 1.30
C GLU A 81 7.23 2.28 2.71
N GLU A 82 8.11 1.65 3.47
CA GLU A 82 8.50 2.14 4.80
C GLU A 82 9.22 3.49 4.73
N ALA A 83 10.13 3.66 3.77
CA ALA A 83 10.81 4.94 3.54
C ALA A 83 9.82 6.06 3.12
N GLU A 84 8.87 5.77 2.25
CA GLU A 84 7.80 6.71 1.87
C GLU A 84 6.90 7.08 3.06
N LYS A 85 6.58 6.12 3.93
CA LYS A 85 5.77 6.35 5.13
C LYS A 85 6.48 7.27 6.14
N VAL A 86 7.78 7.07 6.36
CA VAL A 86 8.60 7.92 7.25
C VAL A 86 8.75 9.33 6.69
N THR A 87 9.02 9.48 5.40
CA THR A 87 9.17 10.81 4.78
C THR A 87 7.84 11.59 4.80
N LYS A 88 6.72 10.91 4.57
CA LYS A 88 5.39 11.52 4.67
C LYS A 88 5.06 11.96 6.11
N SER A 89 5.33 11.12 7.11
CA SER A 89 5.06 11.48 8.51
C SER A 89 5.94 12.64 8.99
N LEU A 90 7.20 12.72 8.54
CA LEU A 90 8.08 13.87 8.81
C LEU A 90 7.55 15.17 8.17
N ARG A 91 6.98 15.09 6.96
CA ARG A 91 6.39 16.24 6.29
C ARG A 91 5.10 16.71 6.99
N GLU A 92 4.23 15.78 7.37
CA GLU A 92 3.00 16.07 8.11
C GLU A 92 3.32 16.65 9.51
N GLY A 93 4.33 16.11 10.20
CA GLY A 93 4.82 16.66 11.47
C GLY A 93 5.37 18.09 11.32
N ARG A 94 6.12 18.38 10.24
CA ARG A 94 6.60 19.74 9.95
C ARG A 94 5.47 20.72 9.63
N GLU A 95 4.41 20.28 8.94
CA GLU A 95 3.23 21.12 8.64
C GLU A 95 2.40 21.44 9.90
N LEU A 96 2.28 20.50 10.85
CA LEU A 96 1.66 20.77 12.14
C LEU A 96 2.45 21.80 12.97
N GLU A 97 3.78 21.69 12.99
CA GLU A 97 4.68 22.62 13.69
C GLU A 97 4.74 24.03 13.06
N THR A 98 4.53 24.17 11.76
CA THR A 98 4.45 25.49 11.11
C THR A 98 3.09 26.15 11.30
N ASN A 99 2.00 25.39 11.29
CA ASN A 99 0.66 25.92 11.56
C ASN A 99 0.48 26.37 13.02
N LYS A 100 1.09 25.67 13.99
CA LYS A 100 1.10 26.10 15.40
C LYS A 100 1.80 27.44 15.60
N ARG A 101 2.92 27.67 14.90
CA ARG A 101 3.69 28.93 14.98
C ARG A 101 2.95 30.11 14.35
N LYS A 102 2.19 29.91 13.28
CA LYS A 102 1.37 30.98 12.67
C LYS A 102 0.13 31.39 13.49
N SER A 103 -0.42 30.48 14.31
CA SER A 103 -1.55 30.84 15.20
C SER A 103 -1.13 31.69 16.41
N HIS A 104 0.11 31.56 16.90
CA HIS A 104 0.59 32.37 18.02
C HIS A 104 0.96 33.80 17.64
N ASP A 105 1.36 34.05 16.38
CA ASP A 105 1.75 35.39 15.91
C ASP A 105 0.54 36.31 15.65
N ASN A 106 -0.64 35.73 15.36
CA ASN A 106 -1.84 36.50 15.02
C ASN A 106 -2.65 36.96 16.25
N GLN A 107 -2.17 36.75 17.47
CA GLN A 107 -2.82 37.18 18.72
C GLN A 107 -2.16 38.40 19.38
N HIS A 108 -1.08 38.96 18.83
CA HIS A 108 -0.35 40.08 19.45
C HIS A 108 -0.56 41.45 18.79
N ALA A 109 -1.48 41.58 17.82
CA ALA A 109 -1.69 42.81 17.04
C ALA A 109 -3.02 43.53 17.31
N LYS A 110 -3.58 43.42 18.53
CA LYS A 110 -4.84 44.10 18.90
C LYS A 110 -4.84 44.68 20.31
N ASP A 111 -3.78 45.35 20.73
CA ASP A 111 -3.84 46.23 21.91
C ASP A 111 -2.88 47.41 21.73
N ASP A 112 -3.25 48.36 20.88
CA ASP A 112 -2.72 49.73 20.94
C ASP A 112 -3.79 50.67 20.35
N LYS A 113 -4.63 51.22 21.24
CA LYS A 113 -5.49 52.38 20.99
C LYS A 113 -5.25 53.40 22.09
#